data_AF-A0A023DZ76-F1
#
_entry.id   AF-A0A023DZ76-F1
#
_cell.length_a   1.000
_cell.length_b   1.000
_cell.length_c   1.000
_cell.angle_alpha   90.00
_cell.angle_beta   90.00
_cell.angle_gamma   90.00
#
_symmetry.space_group_name_H-M   'P 1'
#
loop_
_entity.id
_entity.type
_entity.pdbx_description
1 polymer ?
#
loop_
_entity_poly.entity_id
_entity_poly.type
_entity_poly.pdbx_seq_one_letter_code
_entity_poly.pdbx_strand_id
1 'polypeptide(L)' 'MLDHQENSHTLARISLLNQFKEIFWGDKILSFSADREFVGKDWITYLCDHKIPFFIRIKDNPLANFGTSKKPLKDFLLT' A
#
# COMPACT_ATOMS: atom_id res chain seq x y z
N MET A 1 -15.30 -2.55 -16.61
CA MET A 1 -14.23 -1.58 -16.31
C MET A 1 -14.90 -0.51 -15.47
N LEU A 2 -14.50 -0.31 -14.22
CA LEU A 2 -15.16 0.68 -13.37
C LEU A 2 -14.78 2.08 -13.87
N ASP A 3 -15.75 2.78 -14.44
CA ASP A 3 -15.59 4.15 -14.87
C ASP A 3 -15.36 5.06 -13.65
N HIS A 4 -14.53 6.07 -13.88
CA HIS A 4 -14.28 7.26 -13.06
C HIS A 4 -13.15 7.25 -12.02
N GLN A 5 -12.59 8.47 -11.93
CA GLN A 5 -11.45 8.96 -11.15
C GLN A 5 -11.55 8.73 -9.63
N GLU A 6 -12.65 8.15 -9.15
CA GLU A 6 -12.91 7.89 -7.73
C GLU A 6 -12.20 6.63 -7.19
N ASN A 7 -11.78 5.70 -8.06
CA ASN A 7 -10.95 4.54 -7.66
C ASN A 7 -9.53 4.93 -7.22
N SER A 8 -9.15 6.19 -7.41
CA SER A 8 -7.86 6.77 -7.03
C SER A 8 -7.82 7.17 -5.54
N HIS A 9 -8.97 7.33 -4.90
CA HIS A 9 -9.04 7.80 -3.52
C HIS A 9 -8.87 6.64 -2.53
N THR A 10 -8.10 6.89 -1.46
CA THR A 10 -7.83 5.93 -0.38
C THR A 10 -9.10 5.26 0.13
N LEU A 11 -10.21 6.01 0.25
CA LEU A 11 -11.50 5.48 0.71
C LEU A 11 -12.10 4.42 -0.23
N ALA A 12 -12.05 4.64 -1.55
CA ALA A 12 -12.55 3.66 -2.52
C ALA A 12 -11.73 2.36 -2.46
N ARG A 13 -10.41 2.48 -2.30
CA ARG A 13 -9.51 1.32 -2.16
C ARG A 13 -9.77 0.54 -0.88
N ILE A 14 -9.99 1.24 0.24
CA ILE A 14 -10.37 0.63 1.52
C ILE A 14 -11.72 -0.10 1.38
N SER A 15 -12.71 0.54 0.77
CA SER A 15 -14.03 -0.07 0.53
C SER A 15 -13.91 -1.35 -0.29
N LEU A 16 -13.10 -1.35 -1.35
CA LEU A 16 -12.87 -2.53 -2.18
C LEU A 16 -12.20 -3.67 -1.39
N LEU A 17 -11.17 -3.35 -0.60
CA LEU A 17 -10.50 -4.33 0.26
C LEU A 17 -11.42 -4.91 1.32
N ASN A 18 -12.31 -4.10 1.88
CA ASN A 18 -13.32 -4.56 2.84
C ASN A 18 -14.32 -5.49 2.14
N GLN A 19 -14.84 -5.13 0.97
CA GLN A 19 -15.73 -6.00 0.19
C GLN A 19 -15.06 -7.34 -0.16
N PHE A 20 -13.78 -7.30 -0.54
CA PHE A 20 -12.99 -8.52 -0.77
C PHE A 20 -12.97 -9.40 0.49
N LYS A 21 -12.69 -8.84 1.67
CA LYS A 21 -12.66 -9.58 2.93
C LYS A 21 -14.01 -10.23 3.28
N GLU A 22 -15.11 -9.54 3.02
CA GLU A 22 -16.46 -10.08 3.26
C GLU A 22 -16.79 -11.26 2.34
N ILE A 23 -16.40 -11.18 1.06
CA ILE A 23 -16.70 -12.22 0.07
C ILE A 23 -15.85 -13.47 0.31
N PHE A 24 -14.56 -13.28 0.59
CA PHE A 24 -13.59 -14.38 0.69
C PHE A 24 -13.42 -14.92 2.11
N TRP A 25 -14.28 -14.52 3.06
CA TRP A 25 -14.32 -14.96 4.47
C TRP A 25 -12.94 -15.29 5.05
N GLY A 26 -12.15 -14.24 5.29
CA GLY A 26 -11.20 -14.21 6.39
C GLY A 26 -9.90 -15.00 6.28
N ASP A 27 -9.64 -15.78 5.24
CA ASP A 27 -8.34 -16.48 5.13
C ASP A 27 -7.29 -15.57 4.49
N LYS A 28 -6.68 -14.77 5.38
CA LYS A 28 -5.42 -14.01 5.25
C LYS A 28 -5.02 -13.67 3.81
N ILE A 29 -5.19 -12.40 3.46
CA ILE A 29 -4.51 -11.84 2.29
C ILE A 29 -3.01 -12.11 2.45
N LEU A 30 -2.47 -13.00 1.61
CA LEU A 30 -1.05 -13.36 1.62
C LEU A 30 -0.20 -12.11 1.36
N SER A 31 -0.56 -11.34 0.34
CA SER A 31 0.00 -10.03 0.08
C SER A 31 -0.87 -9.19 -0.85
N PHE A 32 -0.76 -7.87 -0.72
CA PHE A 32 -1.34 -6.88 -1.61
C PHE A 32 -0.25 -6.28 -2.50
N SER A 33 -0.34 -6.49 -3.81
CA SER A 33 0.63 -5.96 -4.78
C SER A 33 0.01 -4.81 -5.57
N ALA A 34 0.70 -3.67 -5.68
CA ALA A 34 0.20 -2.52 -6.41
C ALA A 34 1.28 -1.63 -7.03
N ASP A 35 0.87 -0.77 -7.96
CA ASP A 35 1.76 0.17 -8.65
C ASP A 35 1.95 1.49 -7.87
N ARG A 36 2.82 2.37 -8.37
CA ARG A 36 3.24 3.67 -7.85
C ARG A 36 2.14 4.70 -7.57
N GLU A 37 0.92 4.43 -8.02
CA GLU A 37 -0.24 5.28 -7.76
C GLU A 37 -0.93 4.92 -6.43
N PHE A 38 -0.56 3.79 -5.83
CA PHE A 38 -1.08 3.29 -4.56
C PHE A 38 -0.17 3.68 -3.40
N VAL A 39 0.14 4.97 -3.31
CA VAL A 39 0.98 5.57 -2.28
C VAL A 39 0.16 6.56 -1.44
N GLY A 40 0.59 6.82 -0.21
CA GLY A 40 -0.06 7.77 0.70
C GLY A 40 -0.10 7.27 2.13
N LYS A 41 0.02 8.19 3.09
CA LYS A 41 0.09 7.86 4.53
C LYS A 41 -1.10 7.01 4.97
N ASP A 42 -2.32 7.48 4.72
CA ASP A 42 -3.54 6.80 5.16
C ASP A 42 -3.71 5.40 4.56
N TRP A 43 -3.26 5.23 3.31
CA TRP A 43 -3.30 3.94 2.63
C TRP A 43 -2.32 2.94 3.24
N ILE A 44 -1.07 3.35 3.44
CA ILE A 44 -0.05 2.50 4.06
C ILE A 44 -0.43 2.19 5.52
N THR A 45 -0.96 3.17 6.26
CA THR A 45 -1.48 2.97 7.62
C THR A 45 -2.59 1.92 7.63
N TYR A 46 -3.58 2.00 6.73
CA TYR A 46 -4.63 1.00 6.63
C TYR A 46 -4.08 -0.42 6.42
N LEU A 47 -3.12 -0.61 5.51
CA LEU A 47 -2.52 -1.93 5.24
C LEU A 47 -1.76 -2.46 6.48
N CYS A 48 -1.01 -1.59 7.17
CA CYS A 48 -0.31 -1.93 8.40
C CYS A 48 -1.28 -2.31 9.53
N ASP A 49 -2.31 -1.51 9.78
CA ASP A 49 -3.29 -1.73 10.86
C ASP A 49 -4.04 -3.06 10.67
N HIS A 50 -4.31 -3.43 9.42
CA HIS A 50 -4.95 -4.70 9.08
C HIS A 50 -3.97 -5.85 8.88
N LYS A 51 -2.67 -5.64 9.14
CA LYS A 51 -1.60 -6.64 8.99
C LYS A 51 -1.59 -7.31 7.61
N ILE A 52 -1.89 -6.54 6.57
CA ILE A 52 -1.88 -7.01 5.19
C ILE A 52 -0.45 -6.82 4.66
N PRO A 53 0.31 -7.90 4.37
CA PRO A 53 1.62 -7.76 3.75
C PRO A 53 1.45 -7.09 2.39
N PHE A 54 2.38 -6.22 1.96
CA PHE A 54 2.23 -5.52 0.69
C PHE A 54 3.53 -5.31 -0.07
N PHE A 55 3.41 -5.28 -1.39
CA PHE A 55 4.48 -4.98 -2.34
C PHE A 55 4.01 -3.85 -3.26
N ILE A 56 4.43 -2.62 -2.95
CA ILE A 56 4.02 -1.43 -3.71
C ILE A 56 5.23 -0.91 -4.48
N ARG A 57 5.09 -0.77 -5.80
CA ARG A 57 6.14 -0.18 -6.64
C ARG A 57 6.31 1.29 -6.28
N ILE A 58 7.53 1.74 -6.06
CA ILE A 58 7.83 3.15 -5.77
C ILE A 58 8.40 3.78 -7.04
N LYS A 59 7.87 4.94 -7.45
CA LYS A 59 8.24 5.61 -8.70
C LYS A 59 9.68 6.14 -8.68
N ASP A 60 10.03 6.75 -7.55
CA ASP A 60 11.30 7.45 -7.34
C ASP A 60 12.05 6.81 -6.17
N ASN A 61 13.22 7.35 -5.84
CA ASN A 61 14.01 6.93 -4.69
C ASN A 61 13.87 7.95 -3.55
N PRO A 62 12.74 7.96 -2.81
CA PRO A 62 12.52 8.91 -1.75
C PRO A 62 13.52 8.71 -0.61
N LEU A 63 13.71 9.74 0.21
CA LEU A 63 14.50 9.65 1.42
C LEU A 63 13.67 8.99 2.53
N ALA A 64 14.21 7.94 3.12
CA ALA A 64 13.70 7.32 4.33
C ALA A 64 14.50 7.80 5.55
N ASN A 65 13.83 7.86 6.71
CA ASN A 65 14.50 8.18 7.96
C ASN A 65 15.33 6.95 8.41
N PHE A 66 16.61 7.18 8.69
CA PHE A 66 17.56 6.20 9.24
C PHE A 66 18.23 6.78 10.48
N GLY A 67 17.68 6.46 11.66
CA GLY A 67 18.09 7.11 12.90
C GLY A 67 17.89 8.63 12.81
N THR A 68 18.96 9.40 13.01
CA THR A 68 18.96 10.87 12.89
C THR A 68 19.21 11.37 11.46
N SER A 69 19.51 10.47 10.52
CA SER A 69 19.87 10.79 9.14
C SER A 69 18.73 10.43 8.17
N LYS A 70 18.78 10.99 6.96
CA LYS A 70 17.92 10.57 5.85
C LYS A 70 18.76 9.84 4.82
N LYS A 71 18.34 8.65 4.42
CA LYS A 71 19.02 7.84 3.40
C LYS A 71 18.08 7.53 2.25
N PRO A 72 18.57 7.43 1.01
CA PRO A 72 17.76 6.99 -0.10
C PRO A 72 17.16 5.59 0.15
N LEU A 73 15.87 5.41 -0.15
CA LEU A 73 15.14 4.20 0.18
C LEU A 73 15.73 2.93 -0.48
N LYS A 74 16.33 3.06 -1.67
CA LYS A 74 17.01 1.95 -2.34
C LYS A 74 18.12 1.32 -1.49
N ASP A 75 18.76 2.09 -0.61
CA ASP A 75 19.87 1.62 0.24
C ASP A 75 19.39 0.61 1.30
N PHE A 76 18.07 0.52 1.52
CA PHE A 76 17.45 -0.43 2.43
C PHE A 76 16.94 -1.70 1.72
N LEU A 77 16.88 -1.68 0.39
CA LEU A 77 16.28 -2.73 -0.43
C LEU A 77 17.33 -3.52 -1.25
N LEU A 78 18.59 -3.10 -1.22
CA LEU A 78 19.71 -3.71 -1.97
C LEU A 78 20.54 -4.72 -1.14
N THR A 79 19.91 -5.42 -0.18
CA THR A 79 20.58 -6.47 0.61
C THR A 79 20.43 -7.83 -0.06
#